data_AF-A0A0N9IC43-F1
#
_entry.id   AF-A0A0N9IC43-F1
#
_cell.length_a   1.000
_cell.length_b   1.000
_cell.length_c   1.000
_cell.angle_alpha   90.00
_cell.angle_beta   90.00
_cell.angle_gamma   90.00
#
_symmetry.space_group_name_H-M   'P 1'
#
loop_
_entity.id
_entity.type
_entity.pdbx_description
1 polymer ?
#
loop_
_entity_poly.entity_id
_entity_poly.type
_entity_poly.pdbx_seq_one_letter_code
_entity_poly.pdbx_strand_id
1 'polypeptide(L)'
;MSAQAEVPTEVKVPLAVIGFGAVLFVVVALLWDTQNLRFPIGAGIVAVAVCVGLWTRLRFVRVVTIVVTSLFALAHLLIALSGGAPGWVRAVSGLLTAAYLYTAVLVNTQPARDYLEHK
;
A
#
# COMPACT_ATOMS: atom_id res chain seq x y z
N MET A 1 28.14 -14.69 16.05
CA MET A 1 27.60 -13.56 15.25
C MET A 1 26.21 -13.97 14.82
N SER A 2 25.17 -13.38 15.40
CA SER A 2 23.77 -13.62 14.99
C SER A 2 23.62 -13.18 13.54
N ALA A 3 23.29 -14.10 12.63
CA ALA A 3 22.92 -13.75 11.27
C ALA A 3 21.72 -12.79 11.37
N GLN A 4 21.93 -11.52 11.09
CA GLN A 4 20.81 -10.60 10.95
C GLN A 4 20.06 -11.08 9.72
N ALA A 5 18.88 -11.67 9.93
CA ALA A 5 18.01 -12.05 8.83
C ALA A 5 17.70 -10.78 8.02
N GLU A 6 18.33 -10.67 6.85
CA GLU A 6 18.15 -9.54 5.96
C GLU A 6 16.67 -9.41 5.62
N VAL A 7 16.13 -8.18 5.63
CA VAL A 7 14.71 -7.98 5.32
C VAL A 7 14.45 -8.45 3.88
N PRO A 8 13.53 -9.41 3.63
CA PRO A 8 13.25 -9.91 2.30
C PRO A 8 12.73 -8.80 1.37
N THR A 9 13.03 -8.91 0.09
CA THR A 9 12.56 -7.95 -0.93
C THR A 9 11.03 -7.91 -0.98
N GLU A 10 10.38 -9.03 -0.70
CA GLU A 10 8.94 -9.23 -0.58
C GLU A 10 8.31 -8.49 0.60
N VAL A 11 9.11 -7.88 1.48
CA VAL A 11 8.67 -6.95 2.54
C VAL A 11 9.15 -5.52 2.24
N LYS A 12 10.38 -5.36 1.73
CA LYS A 12 10.95 -4.06 1.35
C LYS A 12 10.11 -3.36 0.26
N VAL A 13 9.68 -4.11 -0.77
CA VAL A 13 8.89 -3.56 -1.89
C VAL A 13 7.50 -3.14 -1.43
N PRO A 14 6.70 -3.97 -0.70
CA PRO A 14 5.46 -3.53 -0.08
C PRO A 14 5.57 -2.27 0.76
N LEU A 15 6.61 -2.14 1.61
CA LEU A 15 6.85 -0.94 2.41
C LEU A 15 7.01 0.29 1.52
N ALA A 16 7.82 0.20 0.47
CA ALA A 16 8.03 1.28 -0.47
C ALA A 16 6.74 1.63 -1.24
N VAL A 17 6.01 0.62 -1.75
CA VAL A 17 4.77 0.82 -2.51
C VAL A 17 3.68 1.45 -1.65
N ILE A 18 3.47 0.96 -0.42
CA ILE A 18 2.45 1.49 0.47
C ILE A 18 2.78 2.91 0.91
N GLY A 19 4.03 3.16 1.32
CA GLY A 19 4.48 4.48 1.74
C GLY A 19 4.43 5.50 0.59
N PHE A 20 5.06 5.18 -0.54
CA PHE A 20 5.09 6.07 -1.70
C PHE A 20 3.70 6.25 -2.33
N GLY A 21 2.92 5.16 -2.44
CA GLY A 21 1.57 5.20 -2.99
C GLY A 21 0.64 6.09 -2.17
N ALA A 22 0.74 6.07 -0.85
CA ALA A 22 -0.01 6.96 0.04
C ALA A 22 0.37 8.43 -0.15
N VAL A 23 1.67 8.74 -0.21
CA VAL A 23 2.16 10.10 -0.46
C VAL A 23 1.70 10.59 -1.83
N LEU A 24 1.86 9.76 -2.86
CA LEU A 24 1.43 10.08 -4.22
C LEU A 24 -0.08 10.33 -4.27
N PHE A 25 -0.89 9.53 -3.55
CA PHE A 25 -2.32 9.74 -3.53
C PHE A 25 -2.72 11.09 -2.92
N VAL A 26 -2.07 11.49 -1.82
CA VAL A 26 -2.26 12.82 -1.23
C VAL A 26 -1.85 13.92 -2.20
N VAL A 27 -0.71 13.78 -2.88
CA VAL A 27 -0.25 14.76 -3.89
C VAL A 27 -1.24 14.87 -5.05
N VAL A 28 -1.72 13.76 -5.59
CA VAL A 28 -2.73 13.76 -6.66
C VAL A 28 -4.00 14.46 -6.22
N ALA A 29 -4.47 14.21 -5.00
CA ALA A 29 -5.65 14.87 -4.46
C ALA A 29 -5.43 16.39 -4.28
N LEU A 30 -4.26 16.81 -3.82
CA LEU A 30 -3.91 18.24 -3.73
C LEU A 30 -3.88 18.93 -5.10
N LEU A 31 -3.50 18.21 -6.16
CA LEU A 31 -3.40 18.76 -7.51
C LEU A 31 -4.74 18.78 -8.26
N TRP A 32 -5.70 17.93 -7.88
CA TRP A 32 -6.95 17.77 -8.61
C TRP A 32 -8.20 18.14 -7.80
N ASP A 33 -8.29 17.75 -6.53
CA ASP A 33 -9.50 17.88 -5.71
C ASP A 33 -9.17 18.22 -4.24
N THR A 34 -8.78 19.48 -4.02
CA THR A 34 -8.39 20.00 -2.70
C THR A 34 -9.53 20.06 -1.70
N GLN A 35 -10.79 19.95 -2.15
CA GLN A 35 -11.96 19.98 -1.28
C GLN A 35 -12.20 18.61 -0.61
N ASN A 36 -11.66 17.52 -1.18
CA ASN A 36 -11.90 16.14 -0.72
C ASN A 36 -10.64 15.45 -0.19
N LEU A 37 -9.83 16.14 0.62
CA LEU A 37 -8.59 15.59 1.18
C LEU A 37 -8.77 14.58 2.31
N ARG A 38 -9.97 14.48 2.90
CA ARG A 38 -10.24 13.58 4.04
C ARG A 38 -9.92 12.13 3.71
N PHE A 39 -10.30 11.67 2.52
CA PHE A 39 -10.10 10.29 2.11
C PHE A 39 -8.61 9.97 1.84
N PRO A 40 -7.85 10.75 1.04
CA PRO A 40 -6.41 10.56 0.87
C PRO A 40 -5.62 10.63 2.18
N ILE A 41 -5.94 11.59 3.07
CA ILE A 41 -5.26 11.73 4.36
C ILE A 41 -5.56 10.51 5.25
N GLY A 42 -6.83 10.10 5.33
CA GLY A 42 -7.23 8.89 6.07
C GLY A 42 -6.52 7.63 5.56
N ALA A 43 -6.45 7.46 4.23
CA ALA A 43 -5.69 6.39 3.61
C ALA A 43 -4.20 6.48 3.96
N GLY A 44 -3.61 7.68 3.98
CA GLY A 44 -2.24 7.91 4.41
C GLY A 44 -1.97 7.48 5.85
N ILE A 45 -2.86 7.79 6.79
CA ILE A 45 -2.74 7.35 8.19
C ILE A 45 -2.77 5.82 8.29
N VAL A 46 -3.71 5.18 7.59
CA VAL A 46 -3.80 3.71 7.54
C VAL A 46 -2.55 3.10 6.91
N ALA A 47 -2.01 3.70 5.84
CA ALA A 47 -0.79 3.27 5.19
C ALA A 47 0.41 3.32 6.15
N VAL A 48 0.55 4.41 6.92
CA VAL A 48 1.59 4.52 7.96
C VAL A 48 1.46 3.42 9.00
N ALA A 49 0.24 3.14 9.49
CA ALA A 49 0.00 2.08 10.46
C ALA A 49 0.41 0.70 9.92
N VAL A 50 0.10 0.41 8.64
CA VAL A 50 0.53 -0.84 7.98
C VAL A 50 2.05 -0.90 7.84
N CYS A 51 2.70 0.18 7.40
CA CYS A 51 4.16 0.24 7.29
C CYS A 51 4.84 0.00 8.65
N VAL A 52 4.35 0.63 9.72
CA VAL A 52 4.86 0.40 11.08
C VAL A 52 4.63 -1.06 11.51
N GLY A 53 3.47 -1.63 11.21
CA GLY A 53 3.19 -3.04 11.47
C GLY A 53 4.14 -3.99 10.75
N LEU A 54 4.47 -3.70 9.48
CA LEU A 54 5.38 -4.51 8.66
C LEU A 54 6.80 -4.41 9.20
N TRP A 55 7.22 -3.19 9.57
CA TRP A 55 8.53 -2.92 10.16
C TRP A 55 8.73 -3.63 11.51
N THR A 56 7.71 -3.62 12.37
CA THR A 56 7.75 -4.21 13.73
C THR A 56 7.38 -5.70 13.78
N ARG A 57 6.95 -6.26 12.64
CA ARG A 57 6.52 -7.66 12.46
C ARG A 57 5.44 -8.07 13.47
N LEU A 58 4.31 -7.35 13.45
CA LEU A 58 3.16 -7.69 14.31
C LEU A 58 2.51 -9.02 13.87
N ARG A 59 1.99 -9.79 14.83
CA ARG A 59 1.48 -11.17 14.62
C ARG A 59 0.47 -11.33 13.48
N PHE A 60 -0.35 -10.31 13.21
CA PHE A 60 -1.38 -10.35 12.17
C PHE A 60 -1.09 -9.40 11.00
N VAL A 61 0.12 -8.84 10.92
CA VAL A 61 0.42 -7.78 9.96
C VAL A 61 0.24 -8.23 8.51
N ARG A 62 0.56 -9.49 8.19
CA ARG A 62 0.40 -10.01 6.83
C ARG A 62 -1.06 -9.90 6.37
N VAL A 63 -1.98 -10.44 7.17
CA VAL A 63 -3.42 -10.44 6.83
C VAL A 63 -3.95 -9.02 6.77
N VAL A 64 -3.58 -8.17 7.74
CA VAL A 64 -3.97 -6.75 7.73
C VAL A 64 -3.46 -6.03 6.48
N THR A 65 -2.20 -6.28 6.08
CA THR A 65 -1.61 -5.68 4.88
C THR A 65 -2.40 -6.10 3.65
N ILE A 66 -2.68 -7.39 3.47
CA ILE A 66 -3.45 -7.91 2.33
C ILE A 66 -4.82 -7.24 2.26
N VAL A 67 -5.54 -7.16 3.38
CA VAL A 67 -6.87 -6.54 3.43
C VAL A 67 -6.78 -5.05 3.07
N VAL A 68 -5.88 -4.30 3.70
CA VAL A 68 -5.75 -2.86 3.48
C VAL A 68 -5.33 -2.54 2.05
N THR A 69 -4.33 -3.23 1.51
CA THR A 69 -3.89 -2.97 0.13
C THR A 69 -4.94 -3.38 -0.89
N SER A 70 -5.75 -4.41 -0.60
CA SER A 70 -6.89 -4.76 -1.45
C SER A 70 -7.96 -3.66 -1.45
N LEU A 71 -8.23 -3.06 -0.28
CA LEU A 71 -9.15 -1.91 -0.18
C LEU A 71 -8.61 -0.67 -0.91
N PHE A 72 -7.31 -0.38 -0.78
CA PHE A 72 -6.67 0.71 -1.52
C PHE A 72 -6.70 0.46 -3.03
N ALA A 73 -6.42 -0.77 -3.46
CA ALA A 73 -6.50 -1.15 -4.86
C ALA A 73 -7.90 -0.94 -5.42
N LEU A 74 -8.93 -1.36 -4.68
CA LEU A 74 -10.33 -1.17 -5.04
C LEU A 74 -10.69 0.31 -5.12
N ALA A 75 -10.29 1.12 -4.13
CA ALA A 75 -10.55 2.55 -4.15
C ALA A 75 -9.93 3.23 -5.39
N HIS A 76 -8.67 2.93 -5.69
CA HIS A 76 -8.02 3.45 -6.88
C HIS A 76 -8.62 2.91 -8.17
N LEU A 77 -9.12 1.69 -8.19
CA LEU A 77 -9.80 1.12 -9.35
C LEU A 77 -11.09 1.89 -9.64
N LEU A 78 -11.87 2.23 -8.60
CA LEU A 78 -13.07 3.05 -8.73
C LEU A 78 -12.73 4.44 -9.27
N ILE A 79 -11.64 5.06 -8.81
CA ILE A 79 -11.17 6.35 -9.35
C ILE A 79 -10.77 6.20 -10.83
N ALA A 80 -10.02 5.15 -11.18
CA ALA A 80 -9.56 4.88 -12.54
C ALA A 80 -10.72 4.65 -13.52
N LEU A 81 -11.81 4.05 -13.06
CA LEU A 81 -13.02 3.82 -13.85
C LEU A 81 -14.00 5.00 -13.83
N SER A 82 -13.82 5.97 -12.94
CA SER A 82 -14.73 7.11 -12.82
C SER A 82 -14.68 8.01 -14.06
N GLY A 83 -15.87 8.40 -14.55
CA GLY A 83 -16.00 9.34 -15.67
C GLY A 83 -15.71 10.80 -15.30
N GLY A 84 -15.72 11.14 -14.01
CA GLY A 84 -15.47 12.49 -13.51
C GLY A 84 -13.99 12.85 -13.30
N ALA A 85 -13.09 11.86 -13.33
CA ALA A 85 -11.66 12.09 -13.13
C ALA A 85 -10.91 12.42 -14.44
N PRO A 86 -9.98 13.38 -14.42
CA PRO A 86 -9.07 13.64 -15.54
C PRO A 86 -8.30 12.38 -15.94
N GLY A 87 -8.00 12.23 -17.23
CA GLY A 87 -7.33 11.03 -17.76
C GLY A 87 -6.02 10.67 -17.07
N TRP A 88 -5.22 11.67 -16.68
CA TRP A 88 -3.96 11.44 -15.96
C TRP A 88 -4.17 10.91 -14.53
N VAL A 89 -5.20 11.39 -13.81
CA VAL A 89 -5.55 10.89 -12.47
C VAL A 89 -5.99 9.43 -12.56
N ARG A 90 -6.77 9.11 -13.59
CA ARG A 90 -7.24 7.75 -13.85
C ARG A 90 -6.08 6.81 -14.14
N ALA A 91 -5.11 7.26 -14.96
CA ALA A 91 -3.91 6.50 -15.27
C ALA A 91 -3.06 6.24 -14.01
N VAL A 92 -2.80 7.27 -13.20
CA VAL A 92 -2.07 7.14 -11.92
C VAL A 92 -2.80 6.18 -10.97
N SER A 93 -4.13 6.29 -10.87
CA SER A 93 -4.92 5.40 -10.02
C SER A 93 -4.89 3.97 -10.53
N GLY A 94 -5.00 3.73 -11.83
CA GLY A 94 -4.86 2.39 -12.41
C GLY A 94 -3.49 1.75 -12.10
N LEU A 95 -2.41 2.54 -12.16
CA LEU A 95 -1.08 2.09 -11.77
C LEU A 95 -1.00 1.74 -10.27
N LEU A 96 -1.57 2.59 -9.41
CA LEU A 96 -1.63 2.33 -7.97
C LEU A 96 -2.45 1.08 -7.64
N THR A 97 -3.57 0.83 -8.34
CA THR A 97 -4.33 -0.42 -8.22
C THR A 97 -3.45 -1.63 -8.47
N ALA A 98 -2.70 -1.66 -9.58
CA ALA A 98 -1.81 -2.76 -9.90
C ALA A 98 -0.71 -2.93 -8.83
N ALA A 99 -0.11 -1.83 -8.37
CA ALA A 99 0.94 -1.85 -7.37
C ALA A 99 0.46 -2.38 -6.00
N TYR A 100 -0.74 -1.99 -5.56
CA TYR A 100 -1.33 -2.48 -4.30
C TYR A 100 -1.76 -3.96 -4.39
N LEU A 101 -2.28 -4.43 -5.53
CA LEU A 101 -2.56 -5.85 -5.72
C LEU A 101 -1.27 -6.67 -5.73
N TYR A 102 -0.23 -6.19 -6.41
CA TYR A 102 1.08 -6.84 -6.41
C TYR A 102 1.67 -6.90 -4.99
N THR A 103 1.46 -5.85 -4.19
CA THR A 103 1.84 -5.84 -2.77
C THR A 103 1.16 -6.97 -1.99
N ALA A 104 -0.16 -7.16 -2.17
CA ALA A 104 -0.90 -8.26 -1.52
C ALA A 104 -0.34 -9.64 -1.90
N VAL A 105 0.07 -9.81 -3.16
CA VAL A 105 0.72 -11.03 -3.65
C VAL A 105 2.08 -11.24 -2.97
N LEU A 106 2.93 -10.20 -2.96
CA LEU A 106 4.29 -10.28 -2.39
C LEU A 106 4.26 -10.67 -0.92
N VAL A 107 3.42 -10.02 -0.09
CA VAL A 107 3.35 -10.35 1.35
C VAL A 107 2.78 -11.74 1.62
N ASN A 108 2.15 -12.38 0.64
CA ASN A 108 1.61 -13.74 0.73
C ASN A 108 2.61 -14.82 0.25
N THR A 109 3.76 -14.43 -0.30
CA THR A 109 4.82 -15.36 -0.71
C THR A 109 5.51 -16.02 0.49
N GLN A 110 6.11 -17.20 0.28
CA GLN A 110 6.79 -17.93 1.35
C GLN A 110 7.87 -17.11 2.09
N PRO A 111 8.79 -16.37 1.41
CA PRO A 111 9.81 -15.58 2.10
C PRO A 111 9.24 -14.53 3.05
N ALA A 112 8.17 -13.83 2.63
CA ALA A 112 7.49 -12.85 3.47
C ALA A 112 6.79 -13.50 4.66
N ARG A 113 6.16 -14.67 4.45
CA ARG A 113 5.48 -15.41 5.52
C ARG A 113 6.48 -15.87 6.59
N ASP A 114 7.60 -16.46 6.16
CA ASP A 114 8.63 -16.96 7.06
C ASP A 114 9.20 -15.81 7.90
N TYR A 115 9.53 -14.68 7.27
CA TYR A 115 10.07 -13.50 7.96
C TYR A 115 9.10 -12.83 8.94
N LEU A 116 7.80 -12.79 8.62
CA LEU A 116 6.79 -12.10 9.43
C LEU A 116 6.21 -12.97 10.55
N GLU A 117 6.15 -14.29 10.39
CA GLU A 117 5.53 -15.21 11.34
C GLU A 117 6.53 -15.95 12.24
N HIS A 118 7.76 -16.17 11.78
CA HIS A 118 8.80 -16.86 12.55
C HIS A 118 9.77 -15.81 13.09
N LYS A 119 9.43 -15.26 14.26
CA LYS A 119 10.25 -14.29 15.00
C LYS A 119 11.44 -14.95 15.69
#